data_AF-A0A412XQP7-F1
#
_entry.id   AF-A0A412XQP7-F1
#
_cell.length_a   1.000
_cell.length_b   1.000
_cell.length_c   1.000
_cell.angle_alpha   90.00
_cell.angle_beta   90.00
_cell.angle_gamma   90.00
#
_symmetry.space_group_name_H-M   'P 1'
#
loop_
_entity.id
_entity.type
_entity.pdbx_description
1 polymer ?
#
loop_
_entity_poly.entity_id
_entity_poly.type
_entity_poly.pdbx_seq_one_letter_code
_entity_poly.pdbx_strand_id
1 'polypeptide(L)'
;MRGRVHARRTLKGLVADLRQVRKYKELTATEKLKYRIAVKMTAADYFRLLTRSHEAGVSPSEYMRECFRNGHVKERLSEEHAGYIRQLCGMANNLNQLARKANAGGFHDERWDCKVAVARIHELITKIGI
;
A
#
# COMPACT_ATOMS: atom_id res chain seq x y z
N MET A 1 41.86 -8.83 -51.39
CA MET A 1 42.04 -8.13 -50.09
C MET A 1 40.88 -7.18 -49.69
N ARG A 2 39.71 -7.16 -50.37
CA ARG A 2 38.66 -6.14 -50.13
C ARG A 2 37.57 -6.50 -49.09
N GLY A 3 37.51 -7.74 -48.60
CA GLY A 3 36.43 -8.19 -47.70
C GLY A 3 36.57 -7.80 -46.21
N ARG A 4 37.79 -7.61 -45.70
CA ARG A 4 38.02 -7.30 -44.26
C ARG A 4 37.76 -5.84 -43.88
N VAL A 5 37.85 -4.91 -44.83
CA VAL A 5 37.72 -3.46 -44.55
C VAL A 5 36.24 -3.04 -44.45
N HIS A 6 35.35 -3.71 -45.20
CA HIS A 6 33.91 -3.42 -45.17
C HIS A 6 33.24 -3.89 -43.85
N ALA A 7 33.57 -5.11 -43.39
CA ALA A 7 33.07 -5.63 -42.11
C ALA A 7 33.53 -4.80 -40.88
N ARG A 8 34.72 -4.18 -40.96
CA ARG A 8 35.25 -3.34 -39.87
C ARG A 8 34.57 -1.97 -39.80
N ARG A 9 34.01 -1.47 -40.91
CA ARG A 9 33.23 -0.22 -40.97
C ARG A 9 31.85 -0.39 -40.35
N THR A 10 31.19 -1.53 -40.56
CA THR A 10 29.88 -1.83 -39.99
C THR A 10 29.94 -2.15 -38.50
N LEU A 11 30.97 -2.87 -38.03
CA LEU A 11 31.20 -3.11 -36.60
C LEU A 11 31.47 -1.81 -35.82
N LYS A 12 32.23 -0.86 -36.39
CA LYS A 12 32.43 0.46 -35.76
C LYS A 12 31.13 1.26 -35.64
N GLY A 13 30.25 1.17 -36.65
CA GLY A 13 28.91 1.79 -36.62
C GLY A 13 28.02 1.18 -35.53
N LEU A 14 27.95 -0.15 -35.46
CA LEU A 14 27.18 -0.87 -34.44
C LEU A 14 27.69 -0.59 -33.00
N VAL A 15 29.01 -0.49 -32.80
CA VAL A 15 29.58 -0.14 -31.49
C VAL A 15 29.31 1.34 -31.13
N ALA A 16 29.28 2.23 -32.12
CA ALA A 16 28.88 3.62 -31.93
C ALA A 16 27.39 3.74 -31.58
N ASP A 17 26.53 2.98 -32.26
CA ASP A 17 25.09 2.91 -31.97
C ASP A 17 24.83 2.31 -30.58
N LEU A 18 25.54 1.25 -30.18
CA LEU A 18 25.45 0.70 -28.82
C LEU A 18 25.91 1.70 -27.75
N ARG A 19 26.97 2.49 -28.02
CA ARG A 19 27.37 3.61 -27.16
C ARG A 19 26.30 4.70 -27.12
N GLN A 20 25.67 5.01 -28.26
CA GLN A 20 24.63 6.01 -28.37
C GLN A 20 23.38 5.59 -27.61
N VAL A 21 22.92 4.34 -27.79
CA VAL A 21 21.77 3.75 -27.08
C VAL A 21 22.04 3.68 -25.57
N ARG A 22 23.27 3.30 -25.15
CA ARG A 22 23.66 3.34 -23.74
C ARG A 22 23.67 4.77 -23.18
N LYS A 23 24.15 5.74 -23.96
CA LYS A 23 24.13 7.17 -23.60
C LYS A 23 22.70 7.72 -23.55
N TYR A 24 21.80 7.35 -24.46
CA TYR A 24 20.39 7.72 -24.44
C TYR A 24 19.62 7.08 -23.27
N LYS A 25 20.00 5.86 -22.86
CA LYS A 25 19.48 5.21 -21.64
C LYS A 25 19.99 5.86 -20.34
N GLU A 26 21.15 6.51 -20.38
CA GLU A 26 21.65 7.38 -19.30
C GLU A 26 21.07 8.82 -19.37
N LEU A 27 20.54 9.25 -20.52
CA LEU A 27 19.97 10.59 -20.76
C LEU A 27 18.46 10.71 -20.51
N THR A 28 17.73 9.61 -20.25
CA THR A 28 16.50 9.71 -19.46
C THR A 28 16.93 10.14 -18.07
N ALA A 29 16.90 11.45 -17.83
CA ALA A 29 17.45 12.13 -16.68
C ALA A 29 17.00 11.46 -15.37
N THR A 30 17.83 10.56 -14.85
CA THR A 30 17.70 10.08 -13.48
C THR A 30 17.99 11.29 -12.60
N GLU A 31 16.95 11.90 -12.04
CA GLU A 31 17.12 12.91 -11.00
C GLU A 31 18.09 12.37 -9.96
N LYS A 32 19.20 13.09 -9.75
CA LYS A 32 20.16 12.71 -8.72
C LYS A 32 19.46 12.77 -7.37
N LEU A 33 19.58 11.71 -6.57
CA LEU A 33 19.08 11.68 -5.19
C LEU A 33 19.86 12.70 -4.35
N LYS A 34 19.28 13.89 -4.12
CA LYS A 34 19.92 15.01 -3.40
C LYS A 34 19.72 14.96 -1.88
N TYR A 35 18.62 14.38 -1.43
CA TYR A 35 18.20 14.41 -0.03
C TYR A 35 18.56 13.11 0.69
N ARG A 36 19.01 13.23 1.94
CA ARG A 36 19.39 12.10 2.79
C ARG A 36 18.51 12.07 4.03
N ILE A 37 17.97 10.90 4.35
CA ILE A 37 17.20 10.64 5.57
C ILE A 37 18.00 9.63 6.41
N ALA A 38 18.30 9.98 7.65
CA ALA A 38 18.95 9.07 8.61
C ALA A 38 17.88 8.42 9.49
N VAL A 39 17.82 7.08 9.49
CA VAL A 39 16.87 6.31 10.31
C VAL A 39 17.67 5.51 11.32
N LYS A 40 17.41 5.72 12.62
CA LYS A 40 17.95 4.87 13.68
C LYS A 40 17.10 3.61 13.77
N MET A 41 17.75 2.45 13.83
CA MET A 41 17.09 1.14 13.87
C MET A 41 17.66 0.32 15.01
N THR A 42 16.87 -0.62 15.53
CA THR A 42 17.42 -1.68 16.38
C THR A 42 18.30 -2.61 15.55
N ALA A 43 19.19 -3.38 16.20
CA ALA A 43 20.01 -4.37 15.50
C ALA A 43 19.15 -5.38 14.72
N ALA A 44 18.05 -5.84 15.34
CA ALA A 44 17.13 -6.80 14.71
C ALA A 44 16.47 -6.23 13.44
N ASP A 45 15.99 -4.99 13.48
CA ASP A 45 15.35 -4.37 12.31
C ASP A 45 16.36 -4.09 11.19
N TYR A 46 17.59 -3.70 11.55
CA TYR A 46 18.66 -3.51 10.58
C TYR A 46 19.03 -4.81 9.86
N PHE A 47 19.23 -5.91 10.59
CA PHE A 47 19.50 -7.21 9.98
C PHE A 47 18.33 -7.69 9.12
N ARG A 48 17.09 -7.46 9.56
CA ARG A 48 15.89 -7.77 8.76
C ARG A 48 15.88 -6.98 7.44
N LEU A 49 16.24 -5.70 7.45
CA LEU A 49 16.38 -4.90 6.23
C LEU A 49 17.43 -5.50 5.30
N LEU A 50 18.61 -5.85 5.81
CA LEU A 50 19.68 -6.43 5.01
C LEU A 50 19.23 -7.73 4.33
N THR A 51 18.66 -8.67 5.10
CA THR A 51 18.16 -9.94 4.58
C THR A 51 17.10 -9.71 3.49
N ARG A 52 16.09 -8.87 3.75
CA ARG A 52 15.03 -8.60 2.79
C ARG A 52 15.52 -7.93 1.50
N SER A 53 16.45 -6.99 1.63
CA SER A 53 17.04 -6.33 0.46
C SER A 53 17.84 -7.31 -0.39
N HIS A 54 18.58 -8.23 0.25
CA HIS A 54 19.31 -9.29 -0.44
C HIS A 54 18.37 -10.28 -1.14
N GLU A 55 17.32 -10.74 -0.45
CA GLU A 55 16.28 -11.61 -1.05
C GLU A 55 15.62 -10.96 -2.28
N ALA A 56 15.39 -9.64 -2.23
CA ALA A 56 14.83 -8.87 -3.32
C ALA A 56 15.84 -8.51 -4.43
N GLY A 57 17.13 -8.82 -4.25
CA GLY A 57 18.18 -8.53 -5.22
C GLY A 57 18.50 -7.03 -5.40
N VAL A 58 18.16 -6.20 -4.41
CA VAL A 58 18.36 -4.74 -4.46
C VAL A 58 19.17 -4.23 -3.26
N SER A 59 19.76 -3.05 -3.37
CA SER A 59 20.45 -2.44 -2.21
C SER A 59 19.46 -2.10 -1.08
N PRO A 60 19.90 -2.09 0.20
CA PRO A 60 19.04 -1.68 1.32
C PRO A 60 18.39 -0.31 1.14
N SER A 61 19.10 0.63 0.52
CA SER A 61 18.58 1.96 0.23
C SER A 61 17.50 1.96 -0.86
N GLU A 62 17.65 1.13 -1.90
CA GLU A 62 16.62 0.99 -2.92
C GLU A 62 15.41 0.24 -2.38
N TYR A 63 15.63 -0.81 -1.58
CA TYR A 63 14.57 -1.51 -0.87
C TYR A 63 13.72 -0.54 -0.03
N MET A 64 14.36 0.33 0.77
CA MET A 64 13.63 1.33 1.56
C MET A 64 12.91 2.37 0.71
N ARG A 65 13.48 2.80 -0.42
CA ARG A 65 12.78 3.69 -1.36
C ARG A 65 11.57 3.03 -1.98
N GLU A 66 11.68 1.76 -2.36
CA GLU A 66 10.57 1.00 -2.94
C GLU A 66 9.47 0.76 -1.90
N CYS A 67 9.85 0.41 -0.66
CA CYS A 67 8.91 0.36 0.46
C CYS A 67 8.26 1.72 0.74
N PHE A 68 8.92 2.84 0.49
CA PHE A 68 8.32 4.16 0.65
C PHE A 68 7.38 4.52 -0.51
N ARG A 69 7.73 4.18 -1.75
CA ARG A 69 6.89 4.44 -2.94
C ARG A 69 5.61 3.60 -2.93
N ASN A 70 5.72 2.33 -2.53
CA ASN A 70 4.64 1.35 -2.64
C ASN A 70 4.08 0.91 -1.28
N GLY A 71 4.77 1.20 -0.18
CA GLY A 71 4.27 0.89 1.15
C GLY A 71 3.31 1.97 1.62
N HIS A 72 2.21 1.53 2.21
CA HIS A 72 1.24 2.42 2.82
C HIS A 72 1.41 2.36 4.33
N VAL A 73 1.64 3.51 4.95
CA VAL A 73 1.40 3.66 6.39
C VAL A 73 -0.11 3.84 6.53
N LYS A 74 -0.81 2.80 7.01
CA LYS A 74 -2.22 2.97 7.38
C LYS A 74 -2.28 3.97 8.52
N GLU A 75 -2.97 5.08 8.28
CA GLU A 75 -3.32 6.01 9.35
C GLU A 75 -4.01 5.22 10.47
N ARG A 76 -3.65 5.51 11.72
CA ARG A 76 -4.45 4.98 12.84
C ARG A 76 -5.88 5.48 12.63
N LEU A 77 -6.86 4.61 12.89
CA LEU A 77 -8.27 5.02 12.87
C LEU A 77 -8.40 6.35 13.62
N SER A 78 -8.90 7.38 12.93
CA SER A 78 -9.16 8.68 13.55
C SER A 78 -10.05 8.48 14.78
N GLU A 79 -9.98 9.41 15.74
CA GLU A 79 -10.81 9.32 16.93
C GLU A 79 -12.31 9.21 16.58
N GLU A 80 -12.72 9.85 15.48
CA GLU A 80 -14.07 9.73 14.91
C GLU A 80 -14.36 8.30 14.38
N HIS A 81 -13.46 7.71 13.59
CA HIS A 81 -13.64 6.33 13.11
C HIS A 81 -13.68 5.32 14.26
N ALA A 82 -12.84 5.50 15.29
CA ALA A 82 -12.89 4.69 16.50
C ALA A 82 -14.22 4.89 17.27
N GLY A 83 -14.77 6.10 17.24
CA GLY A 83 -16.11 6.42 17.75
C GLY A 83 -17.21 5.65 17.03
N TYR A 84 -17.22 5.65 15.70
CA TYR A 84 -18.19 4.90 14.90
C TYR A 84 -18.10 3.39 15.12
N ILE A 85 -16.88 2.85 15.26
CA ILE A 85 -16.68 1.43 15.59
C ILE A 85 -17.26 1.09 16.98
N ARG A 86 -17.04 1.93 17.99
CA ARG A 86 -17.66 1.72 19.32
C ARG A 86 -19.19 1.78 19.26
N GLN A 87 -19.75 2.70 18.47
CA GLN A 87 -21.19 2.78 18.26
C GLN A 87 -21.74 1.52 17.58
N LEU A 88 -21.06 0.98 16.56
CA LEU A 88 -21.42 -0.30 15.94
C LEU A 88 -21.39 -1.46 16.94
N CYS A 89 -20.39 -1.53 17.81
CA CYS A 89 -20.36 -2.53 18.89
C CYS A 89 -21.57 -2.40 19.82
N GLY A 90 -21.98 -1.16 20.15
CA GLY A 90 -23.21 -0.90 20.92
C GLY A 90 -24.48 -1.36 20.20
N MET A 91 -24.53 -1.27 18.87
CA MET A 91 -25.67 -1.73 18.07
C MET A 91 -25.88 -3.26 18.15
N ALA A 92 -24.81 -4.05 18.36
CA ALA A 92 -24.94 -5.49 18.59
C ALA A 92 -25.76 -5.81 19.86
N ASN A 93 -25.58 -5.01 20.92
CA ASN A 93 -26.38 -5.12 22.13
C ASN A 93 -27.85 -4.74 21.88
N ASN A 94 -28.09 -3.70 21.09
CA ASN A 94 -29.45 -3.29 20.72
C ASN A 94 -30.17 -4.41 19.93
N LEU A 95 -29.49 -5.04 18.98
CA LEU A 95 -30.01 -6.20 18.24
C LEU A 95 -30.32 -7.39 19.15
N ASN A 96 -29.43 -7.70 20.09
CA ASN A 96 -29.67 -8.77 21.08
C ASN A 96 -30.91 -8.49 21.95
N GLN A 97 -31.14 -7.23 22.33
CA GLN A 97 -32.33 -6.83 23.08
C GLN A 97 -33.61 -6.97 22.24
N LEU A 98 -33.58 -6.52 20.98
CA LEU A 98 -34.71 -6.66 20.06
C LEU A 98 -35.05 -8.13 19.80
N ALA A 99 -34.04 -9.00 19.62
CA ALA A 99 -34.25 -10.43 19.46
C ALA A 99 -34.90 -11.07 20.70
N ARG A 100 -34.46 -10.70 21.91
CA ARG A 100 -35.07 -11.19 23.15
C ARG A 100 -36.52 -10.72 23.32
N LYS A 101 -36.82 -9.46 22.99
CA LYS A 101 -38.19 -8.91 23.06
C LYS A 101 -39.11 -9.59 22.06
N ALA A 102 -38.68 -9.72 20.81
CA ALA A 102 -39.45 -10.41 19.77
C ALA A 102 -39.71 -11.89 20.13
N ASN A 103 -38.76 -12.57 20.78
CA ASN A 103 -38.95 -13.93 21.27
C ASN A 103 -39.95 -14.04 22.43
N ALA A 104 -40.12 -12.97 23.22
CA ALA A 104 -41.01 -12.94 24.39
C ALA A 104 -42.43 -12.43 24.06
N GLY A 105 -42.55 -11.44 23.16
CA GLY A 105 -43.80 -10.74 22.84
C GLY A 105 -44.29 -10.91 21.40
N GLY A 106 -43.49 -11.50 20.51
CA GLY A 106 -43.78 -11.61 19.08
C GLY A 106 -43.31 -10.37 18.28
N PHE A 107 -42.83 -10.58 17.06
CA PHE A 107 -42.08 -9.58 16.25
C PHE A 107 -42.90 -8.38 15.71
N HIS A 108 -44.19 -8.27 16.01
CA HIS A 108 -45.04 -7.24 15.43
C HIS A 108 -44.69 -5.83 15.93
N ASP A 109 -44.31 -5.71 17.20
CA ASP A 109 -44.01 -4.42 17.83
C ASP A 109 -42.56 -3.97 17.58
N GLU A 110 -41.60 -4.91 17.50
CA GLU A 110 -40.18 -4.60 17.30
C GLU A 110 -39.79 -4.36 15.83
N ARG A 111 -40.71 -4.61 14.88
CA ARG A 111 -40.43 -4.51 13.45
C ARG A 111 -39.92 -3.14 13.03
N TRP A 112 -40.44 -2.07 13.64
CA TRP A 112 -39.99 -0.71 13.36
C TRP A 112 -38.59 -0.44 13.93
N ASP A 113 -38.36 -0.84 15.19
CA ASP A 113 -37.08 -0.68 15.86
C ASP A 113 -35.94 -1.44 15.16
N CYS A 114 -36.23 -2.64 14.62
CA CYS A 114 -35.30 -3.37 13.78
C CYS A 114 -34.91 -2.60 12.51
N LYS A 115 -35.86 -1.95 11.84
CA LYS A 115 -35.57 -1.13 10.65
C LYS A 115 -34.70 0.08 10.99
N VAL A 116 -34.99 0.74 12.11
CA VAL A 116 -34.18 1.87 12.61
C VAL A 116 -32.75 1.41 12.93
N ALA A 117 -32.60 0.27 13.59
CA ALA A 117 -31.30 -0.29 13.92
C ALA A 117 -30.47 -0.61 12.66
N VAL A 118 -31.08 -1.21 11.63
CA VAL A 118 -30.43 -1.51 10.35
C VAL A 118 -30.02 -0.23 9.61
N ALA A 119 -30.91 0.77 9.54
CA ALA A 119 -30.60 2.05 8.91
C ALA A 119 -29.41 2.75 9.60
N ARG A 120 -29.34 2.69 10.94
CA ARG A 120 -28.26 3.28 11.72
C ARG A 120 -26.93 2.53 11.54
N ILE A 121 -26.96 1.20 11.45
CA ILE A 121 -25.78 0.40 11.12
C ILE A 121 -25.24 0.78 9.74
N HIS A 122 -26.12 0.89 8.73
CA HIS A 122 -25.74 1.28 7.39
C HIS A 122 -25.09 2.67 7.35
N GLU A 123 -25.66 3.65 8.07
CA GLU A 123 -25.08 5.00 8.21
C GLU A 123 -23.67 4.96 8.80
N LEU A 124 -23.45 4.17 9.86
CA LEU A 124 -22.16 4.08 10.53
C LEU A 124 -21.10 3.40 9.65
N ILE A 125 -21.47 2.33 8.92
CA ILE A 125 -20.56 1.68 7.96
C ILE A 125 -20.17 2.65 6.85
N THR A 126 -21.14 3.41 6.32
CA THR A 126 -20.89 4.42 5.28
C THR A 126 -19.89 5.49 5.77
N LYS A 127 -19.99 5.92 7.03
CA LYS A 127 -19.08 6.91 7.62
C LYS A 127 -17.67 6.39 7.90
N ILE A 128 -17.49 5.07 8.06
CA ILE A 128 -16.17 4.46 8.23
C ILE A 128 -15.47 4.29 6.87
N GLY A 129 -16.21 4.33 5.76
CA GLY A 129 -15.65 4.26 4.40
C GLY A 129 -15.24 2.84 3.99
N ILE A 130 -15.95 1.83 4.48
CA ILE A 130 -15.82 0.41 4.08
C ILE A 130 -16.91 0.08 3.05
#